data_AF-A0A942W7H5-F1
#
_entry.id   AF-A0A942W7H5-F1
#
_cell.length_a   1.000
_cell.length_b   1.000
_cell.length_c   1.000
_cell.angle_alpha   90.00
_cell.angle_beta   90.00
_cell.angle_gamma   90.00
#
_symmetry.space_group_name_H-M   'P 1'
#
loop_
_entity.id
_entity.type
_entity.pdbx_description
1 polymer ?
#
loop_
_entity_poly.entity_id
_entity_poly.type
_entity_poly.pdbx_seq_one_letter_code
_entity_poly.pdbx_strand_id
1 'polypeptide(L)'
;MSILKGQLETDKGDALYPRTSADMVEGINAKQLLINNDFQVNQRGQKIYDYTNQGGHTVDMWLVNQMKVSVLSDDWVKVENLRDANHYFQQRFNLGYSRRGPYVVALNVRNIKGNVSLYYEKEDNGRGMVKVGDIKNGRNEFTFIASTMLNIAINIDSSSSIEIEYIDMFEGEIVYPHVKEEYANALLKCQSKIFAICNSDFAQNLQYFFGNKRRSELTFSYLLPTKMTGTPTMVSELGRLYSLNTESEILPNKLSIRFDITNDQIARFFIKKTDNSVFPITDDWQILLKKLILTCEPA
;
A
#
# COMPACT_ATOMS: atom_id res chain seq x y z
N MET A 1 40.48 23.41 -22.67
CA MET A 1 39.58 23.35 -21.51
C MET A 1 38.42 24.31 -21.75
N SER A 2 37.21 23.81 -21.92
CA SER A 2 35.99 24.61 -21.95
C SER A 2 34.94 23.91 -21.10
N ILE A 3 34.36 24.66 -20.18
CA ILE A 3 33.40 24.22 -19.16
C ILE A 3 31.98 24.28 -19.74
N LEU A 4 31.17 23.28 -19.36
CA LEU A 4 29.74 23.08 -19.62
C LEU A 4 28.88 24.36 -19.52
N LYS A 5 27.83 24.39 -20.34
CA LYS A 5 26.49 24.83 -19.91
C LYS A 5 25.42 23.94 -20.54
N GLY A 6 25.05 22.87 -19.85
CA GLY A 6 23.77 22.18 -20.04
C GLY A 6 22.83 22.64 -18.93
N GLN A 7 21.81 23.39 -19.29
CA GLN A 7 20.80 23.89 -18.36
C GLN A 7 19.79 22.76 -18.11
N LEU A 8 19.89 22.12 -16.94
CA LEU A 8 18.91 21.14 -16.48
C LEU A 8 17.68 21.90 -15.97
N GLU A 9 16.57 21.80 -16.69
CA GLU A 9 15.26 22.10 -16.14
C GLU A 9 14.95 21.03 -15.09
N THR A 10 15.10 21.40 -13.82
CA THR A 10 14.71 20.55 -12.69
C THR A 10 13.18 20.55 -12.57
N ASP A 11 12.57 19.39 -12.80
CA ASP A 11 11.19 19.15 -12.40
C ASP A 11 11.06 19.37 -10.88
N LYS A 12 9.96 19.99 -10.46
CA LYS A 12 9.72 20.46 -9.08
C LYS A 12 9.78 19.36 -7.99
N GLY A 13 9.88 18.08 -8.37
CA GLY A 13 10.12 16.96 -7.45
C GLY A 13 11.59 16.76 -7.05
N ASP A 14 12.55 17.19 -7.87
CA ASP A 14 13.98 17.02 -7.61
C ASP A 14 14.52 17.99 -6.53
N ALA A 15 13.77 19.05 -6.22
CA ALA A 15 14.13 20.03 -5.20
C ALA A 15 14.13 19.47 -3.76
N LEU A 16 13.44 18.34 -3.52
CA LEU A 16 13.40 17.70 -2.20
C LEU A 16 14.51 16.65 -2.00
N TYR A 17 15.14 16.18 -3.07
CA TYR A 17 16.21 15.18 -3.04
C TYR A 17 17.24 15.47 -4.14
N PRO A 18 18.14 16.45 -3.95
CA PRO A 18 19.18 16.73 -4.93
C PRO A 18 20.06 15.49 -5.13
N ARG A 19 20.20 15.05 -6.38
CA ARG A 19 21.08 13.92 -6.74
C ARG A 19 22.50 14.24 -6.30
N THR A 20 23.09 13.36 -5.52
CA THR A 20 24.50 13.50 -5.11
C THR A 20 25.38 12.92 -6.21
N SER A 21 26.63 13.36 -6.31
CA SER A 21 27.61 12.84 -7.28
C SER A 21 27.86 11.32 -7.16
N ALA A 22 27.39 10.66 -6.09
CA ALA A 22 27.40 9.21 -5.94
C ALA A 22 26.32 8.50 -6.77
N ASP A 23 25.30 9.21 -7.25
CA ASP A 23 24.22 8.68 -8.09
C ASP A 23 24.66 8.47 -9.56
N MET A 24 25.90 8.82 -9.91
CA MET A 24 26.45 8.75 -11.28
C MET A 24 27.33 7.51 -11.54
N VAL A 25 27.35 6.51 -10.64
CA VAL A 25 27.95 5.22 -10.96
C VAL A 25 26.89 4.34 -11.62
N GLU A 26 27.01 4.13 -12.94
CA GLU A 26 26.21 3.16 -13.69
C GLU A 26 26.19 1.81 -12.96
N GLY A 27 25.00 1.36 -12.58
CA GLY A 27 24.79 0.05 -11.94
C GLY A 27 24.61 0.04 -10.42
N ILE A 28 24.98 1.10 -9.68
CA ILE A 28 24.90 1.09 -8.20
C ILE A 28 23.66 1.81 -7.66
N ASN A 29 23.10 2.78 -8.38
CA ASN A 29 21.97 3.61 -7.92
C ASN A 29 20.81 3.69 -8.93
N ALA A 30 20.47 2.58 -9.58
CA ALA A 30 19.23 2.52 -10.34
C ALA A 30 18.04 2.65 -9.37
N LYS A 31 17.31 3.77 -9.45
CA LYS A 31 16.17 4.02 -8.57
C LYS A 31 15.03 3.07 -8.92
N GLN A 32 14.91 1.99 -8.14
CA GLN A 32 13.73 1.13 -8.13
C GLN A 32 12.48 2.00 -7.88
N LEU A 33 11.51 1.92 -8.79
CA LEU A 33 10.32 2.75 -8.76
C LEU A 33 9.15 2.09 -8.02
N LEU A 34 9.14 0.75 -7.96
CA LEU A 34 8.12 0.00 -7.25
C LEU A 34 8.53 -0.19 -5.79
N ILE A 35 7.55 -0.12 -4.89
CA ILE A 35 7.74 -0.35 -3.46
C ILE A 35 7.29 -1.78 -3.16
N ASN A 36 8.03 -2.51 -2.32
CA ASN A 36 7.70 -3.90 -1.98
C ASN A 36 7.58 -4.77 -3.26
N ASN A 37 8.56 -4.60 -4.15
CA ASN A 37 8.66 -5.25 -5.47
C ASN A 37 8.90 -6.77 -5.40
N ASP A 38 9.26 -7.28 -4.22
CA ASP A 38 9.48 -8.68 -3.88
C ASP A 38 8.45 -9.21 -2.86
N PHE A 39 7.43 -8.40 -2.54
CA PHE A 39 6.26 -8.75 -1.72
C PHE A 39 6.56 -9.15 -0.26
N GLN A 40 7.76 -8.92 0.25
CA GLN A 40 8.18 -9.28 1.61
C GLN A 40 7.42 -8.55 2.72
N VAL A 41 6.89 -7.34 2.45
CA VAL A 41 6.15 -6.56 3.43
C VAL A 41 4.65 -6.84 3.33
N ASN A 42 4.11 -7.42 4.41
CA ASN A 42 2.69 -7.71 4.56
C ASN A 42 2.24 -7.31 5.97
N GLN A 43 2.16 -6.00 6.24
CA GLN A 43 1.72 -5.49 7.54
C GLN A 43 0.26 -5.87 7.84
N ARG A 44 -0.54 -6.15 6.81
CA ARG A 44 -1.90 -6.68 6.97
C ARG A 44 -1.92 -8.11 7.47
N GLY A 45 -0.84 -8.88 7.34
CA GLY A 45 -0.70 -10.24 7.87
C GLY A 45 -1.70 -11.27 7.33
N GLN A 46 -2.37 -11.01 6.21
CA GLN A 46 -3.26 -12.00 5.60
C GLN A 46 -2.46 -12.98 4.76
N LYS A 47 -2.72 -14.27 4.91
CA LYS A 47 -2.17 -15.31 4.01
C LYS A 47 -2.92 -15.35 2.67
N ILE A 48 -4.20 -15.01 2.70
CA ILE A 48 -5.08 -15.02 1.54
C ILE A 48 -5.89 -13.72 1.56
N TYR A 49 -5.83 -12.99 0.46
CA TYR A 49 -6.68 -11.85 0.15
C TYR A 49 -7.69 -12.29 -0.90
N ASP A 50 -8.91 -12.58 -0.46
CA ASP A 50 -9.99 -12.95 -1.38
C ASP A 50 -10.84 -11.72 -1.71
N TYR A 51 -10.52 -11.09 -2.83
CA TYR A 51 -11.26 -9.98 -3.37
C TYR A 51 -12.08 -10.39 -4.60
N THR A 52 -12.43 -11.67 -4.78
CA THR A 52 -13.09 -12.16 -6.01
C THR A 52 -14.35 -11.38 -6.41
N ASN A 53 -15.02 -10.70 -5.46
CA ASN A 53 -16.23 -9.89 -5.73
C ASN A 53 -16.02 -8.36 -5.71
N GLN A 54 -14.84 -7.85 -5.36
CA GLN A 54 -14.59 -6.40 -5.22
C GLN A 54 -13.12 -6.02 -5.49
N GLY A 55 -12.79 -4.73 -5.49
CA GLY A 55 -11.37 -4.29 -5.46
C GLY A 55 -10.81 -4.31 -4.04
N GLY A 56 -9.49 -4.41 -3.89
CA GLY A 56 -8.86 -4.32 -2.57
C GLY A 56 -7.34 -4.36 -2.57
N HIS A 57 -6.77 -3.89 -1.46
CA HIS A 57 -5.33 -3.92 -1.22
C HIS A 57 -4.89 -5.28 -0.67
N THR A 58 -3.73 -5.76 -1.13
CA THR A 58 -3.20 -7.10 -0.86
C THR A 58 -1.96 -7.02 0.04
N VAL A 59 -0.84 -7.63 -0.34
CA VAL A 59 0.46 -7.28 0.23
C VAL A 59 0.73 -5.79 0.02
N ASP A 60 1.54 -5.19 0.88
CA ASP A 60 1.60 -3.73 0.98
C ASP A 60 2.02 -3.10 -0.36
N MET A 61 1.37 -2.00 -0.73
CA MET A 61 1.48 -1.27 -2.01
C MET A 61 0.81 -1.93 -3.23
N TRP A 62 0.39 -3.18 -3.12
CA TRP A 62 -0.23 -3.90 -4.23
C TRP A 62 -1.73 -4.04 -4.05
N LEU A 63 -2.48 -3.92 -5.14
CA LEU A 63 -3.93 -4.03 -5.14
C LEU A 63 -4.43 -4.85 -6.33
N VAL A 64 -5.63 -5.38 -6.17
CA VAL A 64 -6.35 -6.12 -7.21
C VAL A 64 -7.72 -5.52 -7.47
N ASN A 65 -8.22 -5.76 -8.67
CA ASN A 65 -9.65 -5.70 -8.95
C ASN A 65 -10.17 -7.13 -9.10
N GLN A 66 -11.09 -7.59 -8.25
CA GLN A 66 -11.84 -8.83 -8.43
C GLN A 66 -11.00 -10.11 -8.59
N MET A 67 -9.98 -10.28 -7.75
CA MET A 67 -9.09 -11.46 -7.78
C MET A 67 -8.73 -11.95 -6.39
N LYS A 68 -8.13 -13.14 -6.34
CA LYS A 68 -7.58 -13.73 -5.13
C LYS A 68 -6.05 -13.65 -5.16
N VAL A 69 -5.44 -13.22 -4.05
CA VAL A 69 -3.98 -13.22 -3.86
C VAL A 69 -3.61 -14.08 -2.67
N SER A 70 -2.74 -15.06 -2.87
CA SER A 70 -2.19 -15.89 -1.79
C SER A 70 -0.72 -15.56 -1.60
N VAL A 71 -0.31 -15.31 -0.35
CA VAL A 71 1.09 -15.13 0.02
C VAL A 71 1.69 -16.51 0.28
N LEU A 72 2.73 -16.84 -0.47
CA LEU A 72 3.45 -18.11 -0.39
C LEU A 72 4.53 -18.06 0.70
N SER A 73 5.15 -19.19 1.03
CA SER A 73 6.13 -19.28 2.13
C SER A 73 7.42 -18.48 1.89
N ASP A 74 7.76 -18.24 0.63
CA ASP A 74 9.01 -17.59 0.22
C ASP A 74 8.79 -16.09 -0.07
N ASP A 75 7.76 -15.50 0.55
CA ASP A 75 7.25 -14.15 0.35
C ASP A 75 6.63 -13.87 -1.04
N TRP A 76 6.68 -14.80 -1.98
CA TRP A 76 6.05 -14.64 -3.30
C TRP A 76 4.53 -14.56 -3.23
N VAL A 77 3.94 -14.08 -4.32
CA VAL A 77 2.49 -14.00 -4.45
C VAL A 77 1.97 -14.88 -5.58
N LYS A 78 0.91 -15.63 -5.29
CA LYS A 78 0.05 -16.25 -6.30
C LYS A 78 -1.17 -15.39 -6.51
N VAL A 79 -1.37 -14.92 -7.73
CA VAL A 79 -2.56 -14.16 -8.12
C VAL A 79 -3.43 -15.02 -9.01
N GLU A 80 -4.71 -15.16 -8.65
CA GLU A 80 -5.67 -16.00 -9.32
C GLU A 80 -6.88 -15.18 -9.76
N ASN A 81 -7.18 -15.25 -11.06
CA ASN A 81 -8.41 -14.71 -11.61
C ASN A 81 -9.43 -15.84 -11.77
N LEU A 82 -10.43 -15.85 -10.91
CA LEU A 82 -11.53 -16.83 -10.91
C LEU A 82 -12.79 -16.31 -11.61
N ARG A 83 -12.68 -15.20 -12.35
CA ARG A 83 -13.78 -14.51 -13.02
C ARG A 83 -13.77 -14.77 -14.52
N ASP A 84 -14.90 -14.47 -15.16
CA ASP A 84 -15.09 -14.58 -16.61
C ASP A 84 -14.58 -13.37 -17.39
N ALA A 85 -14.03 -12.37 -16.70
CA ALA A 85 -13.41 -11.18 -17.28
C ALA A 85 -11.94 -11.10 -16.89
N ASN A 86 -11.14 -10.34 -17.65
CA ASN A 86 -9.76 -10.07 -17.30
C ASN A 86 -9.66 -9.02 -16.19
N HIS A 87 -8.68 -9.19 -15.31
CA HIS A 87 -8.48 -8.34 -14.15
C HIS A 87 -7.01 -8.03 -13.93
N TYR A 88 -6.72 -7.07 -13.04
CA TYR A 88 -5.39 -6.49 -12.90
C TYR A 88 -4.89 -6.57 -11.47
N PHE A 89 -3.67 -7.07 -11.31
CA PHE A 89 -2.86 -6.96 -10.10
C PHE A 89 -1.84 -5.87 -10.34
N GLN A 90 -1.86 -4.83 -9.52
CA GLN A 90 -1.21 -3.58 -9.88
C GLN A 90 -0.63 -2.86 -8.68
N GLN A 91 0.36 -2.03 -8.97
CA GLN A 91 0.82 -0.97 -8.08
C GLN A 91 0.54 0.37 -8.73
N ARG A 92 -0.27 1.19 -8.08
CA ARG A 92 -0.62 2.53 -8.52
C ARG A 92 0.42 3.53 -8.01
N PHE A 93 0.76 4.50 -8.85
CA PHE A 93 1.53 5.66 -8.43
C PHE A 93 0.62 6.66 -7.70
N ASN A 94 1.22 7.57 -6.93
CA ASN A 94 0.45 8.53 -6.14
C ASN A 94 -0.53 9.32 -7.02
N LEU A 95 -1.75 9.54 -6.51
CA LEU A 95 -2.77 10.34 -7.17
C LEU A 95 -2.21 11.71 -7.59
N GLY A 96 -2.37 12.06 -8.85
CA GLY A 96 -1.88 13.32 -9.43
C GLY A 96 -0.43 13.29 -9.95
N TYR A 97 0.25 12.14 -9.93
CA TYR A 97 1.59 11.98 -10.50
C TYR A 97 1.60 10.92 -11.60
N SER A 98 1.49 11.35 -12.85
CA SER A 98 1.75 10.49 -14.00
C SER A 98 3.24 10.50 -14.35
N ARG A 99 3.75 9.33 -14.69
CA ARG A 99 5.14 9.10 -15.11
C ARG A 99 5.25 9.17 -16.64
N ARG A 100 6.35 9.72 -17.15
CA ARG A 100 6.60 9.89 -18.58
C ARG A 100 8.05 9.54 -18.93
N GLY A 101 8.25 8.95 -20.10
CA GLY A 101 9.58 8.63 -20.61
C GLY A 101 9.81 7.13 -20.83
N PRO A 102 11.06 6.74 -21.12
CA PRO A 102 11.44 5.34 -21.26
C PRO A 102 11.46 4.65 -19.90
N TYR A 103 10.95 3.42 -19.87
CA TYR A 103 10.93 2.56 -18.71
C TYR A 103 11.28 1.14 -19.10
N VAL A 104 11.79 0.42 -18.11
CA VAL A 104 12.08 -0.99 -18.20
C VAL A 104 11.48 -1.71 -16.99
N VAL A 105 10.82 -2.83 -17.26
CA VAL A 105 10.26 -3.72 -16.24
C VAL A 105 10.91 -5.09 -16.38
N ALA A 106 11.38 -5.64 -15.26
CA ALA A 106 11.90 -6.99 -15.18
C ALA A 106 11.15 -7.77 -14.11
N LEU A 107 10.66 -8.97 -14.42
CA LEU A 107 9.99 -9.81 -13.43
C LEU A 107 10.37 -11.28 -13.60
N ASN A 108 10.39 -12.01 -12.48
CA ASN A 108 10.56 -13.45 -12.48
C ASN A 108 9.25 -14.15 -12.07
N VAL A 109 8.87 -15.14 -12.88
CA VAL A 109 7.60 -15.85 -12.76
C VAL A 109 7.86 -17.33 -12.64
N ARG A 110 7.30 -17.97 -11.61
CA ARG A 110 7.48 -19.41 -11.41
C ARG A 110 6.54 -20.24 -12.25
N ASN A 111 5.28 -19.83 -12.26
CA ASN A 111 4.22 -20.62 -12.82
C ASN A 111 3.13 -19.71 -13.37
N ILE A 112 2.62 -20.08 -14.54
CA ILE A 112 1.49 -19.45 -15.21
C ILE A 112 0.53 -20.55 -15.62
N LYS A 113 -0.75 -20.31 -15.32
CA LYS A 113 -1.87 -21.04 -15.89
C LYS A 113 -2.65 -20.06 -16.76
N GLY A 114 -2.86 -20.39 -18.04
CA GLY A 114 -3.56 -19.51 -18.98
C GLY A 114 -2.68 -18.36 -19.48
N ASN A 115 -3.28 -17.22 -19.79
CA ASN A 115 -2.59 -16.07 -20.38
C ASN A 115 -2.45 -14.94 -19.36
N VAL A 116 -1.27 -14.33 -19.34
CA VAL A 116 -0.92 -13.23 -18.45
C VAL A 116 -0.05 -12.24 -19.21
N SER A 117 -0.25 -10.95 -18.98
CA SER A 117 0.40 -9.88 -19.74
C SER A 117 0.73 -8.68 -18.86
N LEU A 118 1.83 -8.00 -19.18
CA LEU A 118 2.19 -6.74 -18.56
C LEU A 118 1.45 -5.58 -19.25
N TYR A 119 0.91 -4.68 -18.44
CA TYR A 119 0.17 -3.49 -18.86
C TYR A 119 0.57 -2.28 -18.03
N TYR A 120 0.24 -1.10 -18.54
CA TYR A 120 0.14 0.11 -17.73
C TYR A 120 -1.11 0.92 -18.12
N GLU A 121 -1.60 1.73 -17.18
CA GLU A 121 -2.70 2.67 -17.36
C GLU A 121 -2.14 4.04 -17.76
N LYS A 122 -2.59 4.59 -18.90
CA LYS A 122 -2.27 5.95 -19.31
C LYS A 122 -3.31 6.94 -18.81
N GLU A 123 -2.89 8.18 -18.59
CA GLU A 123 -3.74 9.30 -18.20
C GLU A 123 -4.57 9.80 -19.40
N ASP A 124 -5.60 9.05 -19.79
CA ASP A 124 -6.58 9.42 -20.82
C ASP A 124 -8.01 9.20 -20.26
N ASN A 125 -8.45 10.08 -19.35
CA ASN A 125 -9.77 9.99 -18.71
C ASN A 125 -10.08 8.61 -18.08
N GLY A 126 -9.04 7.89 -17.62
CA GLY A 126 -9.14 6.67 -16.81
C GLY A 126 -9.50 5.37 -17.54
N ARG A 127 -9.26 5.24 -18.87
CA ARG A 127 -9.64 4.00 -19.61
C ARG A 127 -8.58 3.41 -20.54
N GLY A 128 -7.42 4.03 -20.69
CA GLY A 128 -6.39 3.54 -21.60
C GLY A 128 -5.47 2.52 -20.95
N MET A 129 -5.80 1.23 -20.99
CA MET A 129 -4.82 0.19 -20.67
C MET A 129 -3.95 -0.07 -21.90
N VAL A 130 -2.64 0.04 -21.74
CA VAL A 130 -1.64 -0.19 -22.80
C VAL A 130 -0.93 -1.51 -22.51
N LYS A 131 -1.05 -2.46 -23.43
CA LYS A 131 -0.33 -3.74 -23.35
C LYS A 131 1.16 -3.48 -23.62
N VAL A 132 2.02 -3.94 -22.72
CA VAL A 132 3.47 -3.91 -22.89
C VAL A 132 3.96 -5.20 -23.52
N GLY A 133 3.48 -6.36 -23.04
CA GLY A 133 3.85 -7.65 -23.59
C GLY A 133 3.28 -8.85 -22.84
N ASP A 134 3.35 -10.02 -23.46
CA ASP A 134 2.93 -11.29 -22.86
C ASP A 134 4.00 -11.82 -21.90
N ILE A 135 3.57 -12.32 -20.74
CA ILE A 135 4.45 -12.84 -19.69
C ILE A 135 4.55 -14.37 -19.81
N LYS A 136 5.76 -14.90 -19.65
CA LYS A 136 6.07 -16.35 -19.65
C LYS A 136 6.68 -16.79 -18.32
N ASN A 137 6.76 -18.10 -18.11
CA ASN A 137 7.52 -18.67 -17.00
C ASN A 137 9.02 -18.30 -17.12
N GLY A 138 9.66 -18.08 -15.98
CA GLY A 138 11.03 -17.60 -15.86
C GLY A 138 11.14 -16.08 -15.90
N ARG A 139 12.31 -15.61 -16.33
CA ARG A 139 12.66 -14.18 -16.40
C ARG A 139 12.03 -13.52 -17.62
N ASN A 140 11.40 -12.37 -17.38
CA ASN A 140 10.78 -11.51 -18.39
C ASN A 140 11.38 -10.10 -18.28
N GLU A 141 11.59 -9.46 -19.42
CA GLU A 141 12.16 -8.12 -19.53
C GLU A 141 11.39 -7.36 -20.61
N PHE A 142 10.94 -6.15 -20.28
CA PHE A 142 10.14 -5.31 -21.15
C PHE A 142 10.65 -3.88 -21.13
N THR A 143 10.96 -3.33 -22.29
CA THR A 143 11.30 -1.91 -22.46
C THR A 143 10.20 -1.22 -23.24
N PHE A 144 9.75 -0.06 -22.77
CA PHE A 144 8.68 0.71 -23.40
C PHE A 144 8.82 2.21 -23.10
N ILE A 145 8.15 3.04 -23.89
CA ILE A 145 8.07 4.48 -23.67
C ILE A 145 6.64 4.81 -23.28
N ALA A 146 6.46 5.39 -22.09
CA ALA A 146 5.15 5.83 -21.63
C ALA A 146 4.96 7.34 -21.88
N SER A 147 3.88 7.70 -22.56
CA SER A 147 3.46 9.11 -22.70
C SER A 147 2.95 9.68 -21.39
N THR A 148 2.16 8.88 -20.67
CA THR A 148 1.69 9.08 -19.30
C THR A 148 1.46 7.68 -18.72
N MET A 149 1.78 7.50 -17.45
CA MET A 149 1.65 6.21 -16.78
C MET A 149 1.25 6.41 -15.32
N LEU A 150 0.14 5.78 -14.94
CA LEU A 150 -0.47 5.90 -13.61
C LEU A 150 -0.21 4.67 -12.73
N ASN A 151 0.15 3.54 -13.32
CA ASN A 151 0.44 2.29 -12.61
C ASN A 151 1.39 1.40 -13.42
N ILE A 152 1.77 0.28 -12.81
CA ILE A 152 2.15 -0.96 -13.51
C ILE A 152 1.15 -2.03 -13.12
N ALA A 153 0.68 -2.81 -14.09
CA ALA A 153 -0.37 -3.80 -13.91
C ALA A 153 -0.05 -5.11 -14.63
N ILE A 154 -0.31 -6.23 -13.94
CA ILE A 154 -0.33 -7.57 -14.52
C ILE A 154 -1.78 -7.90 -14.83
N ASN A 155 -2.10 -7.98 -16.12
CA ASN A 155 -3.40 -8.46 -16.61
C ASN A 155 -3.41 -9.98 -16.58
N ILE A 156 -4.43 -10.54 -15.94
CA ILE A 156 -4.62 -11.98 -15.82
C ILE A 156 -5.96 -12.30 -16.48
N ASP A 157 -5.93 -13.11 -17.54
CA ASP A 157 -7.13 -13.52 -18.27
C ASP A 157 -8.09 -14.32 -17.37
N SER A 158 -9.31 -14.52 -17.86
CA SER A 158 -10.28 -15.37 -17.19
C SER A 158 -9.69 -16.74 -16.85
N SER A 159 -10.02 -17.25 -15.66
CA SER A 159 -9.60 -18.59 -15.18
C SER A 159 -8.09 -18.85 -15.19
N SER A 160 -7.28 -17.78 -15.23
CA SER A 160 -5.82 -17.80 -15.29
C SER A 160 -5.18 -17.45 -13.95
N SER A 161 -3.91 -17.76 -13.78
CA SER A 161 -3.15 -17.44 -12.57
C SER A 161 -1.67 -17.26 -12.84
N ILE A 162 -0.99 -16.52 -11.97
CA ILE A 162 0.46 -16.28 -12.00
C ILE A 162 1.06 -16.38 -10.59
N GLU A 163 2.25 -16.97 -10.49
CA GLU A 163 3.09 -16.95 -9.29
C GLU A 163 4.31 -16.06 -9.55
N ILE A 164 4.39 -14.93 -8.86
CA ILE A 164 5.37 -13.87 -9.09
C ILE A 164 6.36 -13.84 -7.92
N GLU A 165 7.64 -13.90 -8.23
CA GLU A 165 8.71 -13.80 -7.25
C GLU A 165 9.12 -12.35 -6.99
N TYR A 166 9.34 -11.57 -8.05
CA TYR A 166 9.55 -10.13 -7.97
C TYR A 166 9.09 -9.44 -9.26
N ILE A 167 8.90 -8.12 -9.18
CA ILE A 167 8.71 -7.23 -10.32
C ILE A 167 9.42 -5.90 -10.09
N ASP A 168 10.47 -5.66 -10.85
CA ASP A 168 11.29 -4.46 -10.80
C ASP A 168 10.92 -3.48 -11.90
N MET A 169 11.08 -2.19 -11.61
CA MET A 169 10.86 -1.14 -12.58
C MET A 169 11.89 -0.02 -12.43
N PHE A 170 12.49 0.38 -13.54
CA PHE A 170 13.50 1.44 -13.59
C PHE A 170 13.20 2.46 -14.70
N GLU A 171 13.69 3.69 -14.51
CA GLU A 171 13.76 4.70 -15.58
C GLU A 171 14.83 4.32 -16.60
N GLY A 172 14.55 4.56 -17.88
CA GLY A 172 15.45 4.25 -18.99
C GLY A 172 15.21 2.87 -19.60
N GLU A 173 16.22 2.36 -20.28
CA GLU A 173 16.14 1.13 -21.10
C GLU A 173 17.01 -0.01 -20.56
N ILE A 174 17.74 0.23 -19.46
CA ILE A 174 18.72 -0.71 -18.90
C ILE A 174 18.04 -1.60 -17.87
N VAL A 175 18.00 -2.90 -18.14
CA VAL A 175 17.59 -3.90 -17.15
C VAL A 175 18.71 -4.08 -16.13
N TYR A 176 18.39 -3.89 -14.85
CA TYR A 176 19.30 -4.21 -13.75
C TYR A 176 18.99 -5.59 -13.17
N PRO A 177 19.98 -6.32 -12.64
CA PRO A 177 19.72 -7.52 -11.85
C PRO A 177 18.82 -7.20 -10.65
N HIS A 178 17.90 -8.12 -10.34
CA HIS A 178 17.09 -7.98 -9.13
C HIS A 178 17.99 -7.98 -7.89
N VAL A 179 17.79 -6.99 -7.04
CA VAL A 179 18.42 -6.89 -5.72
C VAL A 179 17.30 -6.78 -4.70
N LYS A 180 17.18 -7.81 -3.85
CA LYS A 180 16.21 -7.83 -2.76
C LYS A 180 16.46 -6.64 -1.84
N GLU A 181 15.44 -5.82 -1.60
CA GLU A 181 15.55 -4.71 -0.66
C GLU A 181 15.64 -5.25 0.77
N GLU A 182 16.48 -4.65 1.61
CA GLU A 182 16.50 -4.95 3.05
C GLU A 182 15.12 -4.69 3.68
N TYR A 183 14.63 -5.67 4.45
CA TYR A 183 13.27 -5.64 5.00
C TYR A 183 12.95 -4.35 5.76
N ALA A 184 13.90 -3.83 6.55
CA ALA A 184 13.70 -2.59 7.30
C ALA A 184 13.45 -1.37 6.41
N ASN A 185 14.11 -1.30 5.24
CA ASN A 185 13.93 -0.20 4.30
C ASN A 185 12.61 -0.34 3.54
N ALA A 186 12.28 -1.55 3.08
CA ALA A 186 10.99 -1.84 2.47
C ALA A 186 9.83 -1.52 3.42
N LEU A 187 9.93 -1.97 4.68
CA LEU A 187 8.95 -1.71 5.73
C LEU A 187 8.81 -0.21 5.99
N LEU A 188 9.89 0.56 6.08
CA LEU A 188 9.83 2.01 6.30
C LEU A 188 9.09 2.73 5.16
N LYS A 189 9.37 2.34 3.90
CA LYS A 189 8.66 2.87 2.72
C LYS A 189 7.16 2.54 2.78
N CYS A 190 6.82 1.29 3.08
CA CYS A 190 5.43 0.86 3.28
C CYS A 190 4.77 1.62 4.45
N GLN A 191 5.44 1.80 5.57
CA GLN A 191 4.93 2.52 6.76
C GLN A 191 4.62 4.00 6.53
N SER A 192 5.26 4.61 5.53
CA SER A 192 4.90 5.96 5.07
C SER A 192 3.54 6.03 4.35
N LYS A 193 2.97 4.87 3.99
CA LYS A 193 1.72 4.70 3.22
C LYS A 193 0.65 3.94 4.00
N ILE A 194 1.04 2.85 4.65
CA ILE A 194 0.20 1.98 5.46
C ILE A 194 0.79 1.73 6.84
N PHE A 195 -0.03 1.89 7.86
CA PHE A 195 0.33 1.52 9.22
C PHE A 195 -0.71 0.56 9.80
N ALA A 196 -0.27 -0.64 10.17
CA ALA A 196 -1.11 -1.64 10.84
C ALA A 196 -0.69 -1.80 12.31
N ILE A 197 -1.67 -1.77 13.21
CA ILE A 197 -1.49 -2.02 14.64
C ILE A 197 -2.27 -3.28 15.02
N CYS A 198 -1.59 -4.22 15.66
CA CYS A 198 -2.19 -5.42 16.22
C CYS A 198 -2.23 -5.32 17.76
N ASN A 199 -3.16 -6.09 18.35
CA ASN A 199 -3.69 -5.99 19.71
C ASN A 199 -2.67 -5.78 20.86
N SER A 200 -1.42 -6.24 20.76
CA SER A 200 -0.40 -6.10 21.82
C SER A 200 0.11 -4.68 22.02
N ASP A 201 0.12 -3.86 20.97
CA ASP A 201 0.84 -2.57 20.96
C ASP A 201 -0.08 -1.39 21.25
N PHE A 202 -1.40 -1.61 21.10
CA PHE A 202 -2.40 -0.56 21.19
C PHE A 202 -2.72 -0.18 22.66
N ALA A 203 -2.85 -1.17 23.54
CA ALA A 203 -3.20 -0.94 24.95
C ALA A 203 -2.11 -0.18 25.73
N GLN A 204 -0.84 -0.24 25.30
CA GLN A 204 0.29 0.37 26.01
C GLN A 204 0.61 1.80 25.55
N ASN A 205 0.15 2.21 24.37
CA ASN A 205 0.55 3.47 23.72
C ASN A 205 -0.59 4.50 23.56
N LEU A 206 -1.74 4.26 24.21
CA LEU A 206 -2.84 5.20 24.26
C LEU A 206 -2.54 6.31 25.25
N GLN A 207 -2.38 7.54 24.76
CA GLN A 207 -1.89 8.63 25.61
C GLN A 207 -3.01 9.32 26.41
N TYR A 208 -4.23 9.43 25.87
CA TYR A 208 -5.32 10.16 26.52
C TYR A 208 -6.69 9.62 26.12
N PHE A 209 -7.60 9.50 27.09
CA PHE A 209 -9.03 9.24 26.87
C PHE A 209 -9.85 10.42 27.39
N PHE A 210 -10.78 10.91 26.59
CA PHE A 210 -11.79 11.87 27.05
C PHE A 210 -13.19 11.34 26.68
N GLY A 211 -13.98 11.03 27.71
CA GLY A 211 -15.42 10.78 27.58
C GLY A 211 -16.20 12.02 27.99
N ASN A 212 -17.13 12.48 27.16
CA ASN A 212 -18.02 13.57 27.54
C ASN A 212 -19.33 12.99 28.08
N LYS A 213 -19.67 13.26 29.35
CA LYS A 213 -20.95 12.83 29.98
C LYS A 213 -22.21 13.28 29.21
N ARG A 214 -22.08 14.19 28.24
CA ARG A 214 -23.16 14.71 27.38
C ARG A 214 -23.11 14.21 25.93
N ARG A 215 -22.10 13.44 25.52
CA ARG A 215 -21.94 12.98 24.12
C ARG A 215 -21.59 11.50 24.08
N SER A 216 -22.20 10.80 23.14
CA SER A 216 -21.92 9.40 22.84
C SER A 216 -20.58 9.20 22.11
N GLU A 217 -19.54 9.97 22.46
CA GLU A 217 -18.26 10.04 21.77
C GLU A 217 -17.07 9.89 22.74
N LEU A 218 -16.13 9.01 22.40
CA LEU A 218 -14.84 8.83 23.06
C LEU A 218 -13.74 9.32 22.12
N THR A 219 -12.80 10.12 22.63
CA THR A 219 -11.63 10.55 21.86
C THR A 219 -10.34 10.00 22.47
N PHE A 220 -9.45 9.49 21.63
CA PHE A 220 -8.09 9.11 22.04
C PHE A 220 -7.04 9.47 20.99
N SER A 221 -5.76 9.46 21.40
CA SER A 221 -4.63 9.81 20.54
C SER A 221 -3.58 8.70 20.52
N TYR A 222 -2.99 8.46 19.34
CA TYR A 222 -1.88 7.54 19.12
C TYR A 222 -0.77 8.27 18.36
N LEU A 223 0.48 8.14 18.84
CA LEU A 223 1.64 8.70 18.17
C LEU A 223 2.11 7.72 17.09
N LEU A 224 2.06 8.15 15.82
CA LEU A 224 2.54 7.36 14.71
C LEU A 224 4.08 7.34 14.70
N PRO A 225 4.71 6.16 14.49
CA PRO A 225 6.16 6.05 14.46
C PRO A 225 6.79 6.69 13.21
N THR A 226 5.99 6.94 12.17
CA THR A 226 6.45 7.51 10.90
C THR A 226 5.38 8.43 10.31
N LYS A 227 5.85 9.45 9.58
CA LYS A 227 4.98 10.36 8.85
C LYS A 227 4.28 9.70 7.69
N MET A 228 2.95 9.66 7.77
CA MET A 228 2.12 9.25 6.63
C MET A 228 2.15 10.34 5.54
N THR A 229 2.27 9.89 4.30
CA THR A 229 2.48 10.75 3.13
C THR A 229 1.19 11.36 2.55
N GLY A 230 0.03 10.91 3.02
CA GLY A 230 -1.28 11.43 2.63
C GLY A 230 -2.31 11.25 3.73
N THR A 231 -3.50 11.79 3.51
CA THR A 231 -4.65 11.56 4.39
C THR A 231 -5.02 10.08 4.33
N PRO A 232 -4.90 9.32 5.43
CA PRO A 232 -5.27 7.92 5.40
C PRO A 232 -6.79 7.77 5.32
N THR A 233 -7.17 6.56 4.98
CA THR A 233 -8.46 5.94 5.27
C THR A 233 -8.21 4.87 6.32
N MET A 234 -9.23 4.54 7.12
CA MET A 234 -9.10 3.57 8.20
C MET A 234 -10.01 2.38 7.96
N VAL A 235 -9.43 1.21 8.16
CA VAL A 235 -10.15 -0.05 8.30
C VAL A 235 -9.83 -0.59 9.69
N SER A 236 -10.83 -0.62 10.56
CA SER A 236 -10.65 -1.05 11.95
C SER A 236 -11.60 -2.19 12.28
N GLU A 237 -11.07 -3.23 12.92
CA GLU A 237 -11.85 -4.26 13.59
C GLU A 237 -11.74 -4.03 15.10
N LEU A 238 -12.80 -3.46 15.67
CA LEU A 238 -12.91 -3.31 17.13
C LEU A 238 -13.16 -4.68 17.77
N GLY A 239 -12.30 -5.02 18.73
CA GLY A 239 -12.40 -6.27 19.49
C GLY A 239 -13.38 -6.17 20.63
N ARG A 240 -13.13 -5.26 21.58
CA ARG A 240 -14.01 -4.91 22.70
C ARG A 240 -13.64 -3.53 23.22
N LEU A 241 -14.61 -2.79 23.76
CA LEU A 241 -14.41 -1.60 24.57
C LEU A 241 -14.86 -1.97 25.99
N TYR A 242 -14.10 -1.60 27.03
CA TYR A 242 -14.47 -1.86 28.42
C TYR A 242 -14.20 -0.63 29.28
N SER A 243 -15.06 -0.40 30.27
CA SER A 243 -14.77 0.51 31.37
C SER A 243 -13.96 -0.25 32.42
N LEU A 244 -12.88 0.36 32.92
CA LEU A 244 -11.99 -0.27 33.91
C LEU A 244 -12.71 -0.59 35.23
N ASN A 245 -13.83 0.09 35.50
CA ASN A 245 -14.62 -0.09 36.74
C ASN A 245 -15.80 -1.05 36.58
N THR A 246 -16.06 -1.53 35.36
CA THR A 246 -17.15 -2.46 35.06
C THR A 246 -16.66 -3.44 34.00
N GLU A 247 -16.31 -4.66 34.40
CA GLU A 247 -15.86 -5.75 33.50
C GLU A 247 -16.89 -6.15 32.40
N SER A 248 -18.00 -5.43 32.25
CA SER A 248 -19.23 -5.94 31.64
C SER A 248 -19.73 -5.22 30.38
N GLU A 249 -19.24 -4.03 29.97
CA GLU A 249 -19.80 -3.37 28.79
C GLU A 249 -19.11 -3.79 27.47
N ILE A 250 -19.21 -5.07 27.10
CA ILE A 250 -18.85 -5.52 25.75
C ILE A 250 -19.79 -4.80 24.76
N LEU A 251 -19.29 -3.80 24.05
CA LEU A 251 -20.02 -3.09 23.00
C LEU A 251 -19.57 -3.59 21.61
N PRO A 252 -20.17 -4.65 21.04
CA PRO A 252 -19.86 -5.07 19.69
C PRO A 252 -20.62 -4.20 18.66
N ASN A 253 -19.92 -3.83 17.58
CA ASN A 253 -20.45 -3.41 16.27
C ASN A 253 -21.41 -2.19 16.22
N LYS A 254 -21.60 -1.45 17.30
CA LYS A 254 -22.43 -0.24 17.35
C LYS A 254 -21.62 1.05 17.43
N LEU A 255 -20.51 1.13 16.71
CA LEU A 255 -19.56 2.24 16.83
C LEU A 255 -19.21 2.78 15.44
N SER A 256 -19.33 4.09 15.26
CA SER A 256 -18.74 4.82 14.14
C SER A 256 -17.40 5.35 14.60
N ILE A 257 -16.37 5.20 13.77
CA ILE A 257 -15.04 5.73 14.07
C ILE A 257 -14.67 6.76 13.01
N ARG A 258 -14.27 7.93 13.47
CA ARG A 258 -13.57 8.94 12.67
C ARG A 258 -12.15 9.05 13.19
N PHE A 259 -11.22 9.42 12.33
CA PHE A 259 -9.88 9.78 12.77
C PHE A 259 -9.36 10.96 11.97
N ASP A 260 -8.48 11.73 12.60
CA ASP A 260 -7.79 12.85 11.99
C ASP A 260 -6.29 12.70 12.28
N ILE A 261 -5.44 12.84 11.27
CA ILE A 261 -3.99 12.96 11.46
C ILE A 261 -3.64 14.43 11.54
N THR A 262 -3.01 14.85 12.64
CA THR A 262 -2.41 16.18 12.75
C THR A 262 -1.00 16.19 12.17
N ASN A 263 -0.48 17.38 11.87
CA ASN A 263 0.89 17.55 11.35
C ASN A 263 1.99 16.93 12.24
N ASP A 264 1.70 16.76 13.54
CA ASP A 264 2.63 16.29 14.57
C ASP A 264 2.65 14.76 14.74
N GLN A 265 2.19 13.98 13.75
CA GLN A 265 2.11 12.51 13.83
C GLN A 265 1.16 11.96 14.88
N ILE A 266 0.22 12.78 15.33
CA ILE A 266 -0.80 12.34 16.27
C ILE A 266 -2.04 11.95 15.46
N ALA A 267 -2.33 10.65 15.46
CA ALA A 267 -3.62 10.16 15.01
C ALA A 267 -4.63 10.31 16.15
N ARG A 268 -5.62 11.18 15.95
CA ARG A 268 -6.76 11.34 16.87
C ARG A 268 -7.89 10.48 16.38
N PHE A 269 -8.50 9.73 17.28
CA PHE A 269 -9.60 8.82 16.97
C PHE A 269 -10.82 9.23 17.77
N PHE A 270 -11.96 9.23 17.09
CA PHE A 270 -13.26 9.57 17.63
C PHE A 270 -14.15 8.34 17.45
N ILE A 271 -14.52 7.71 18.56
CA ILE A 271 -15.44 6.58 18.57
C ILE A 271 -16.79 7.09 19.04
N LYS A 272 -17.81 6.98 18.19
CA LYS A 272 -19.18 7.39 18.51
C LYS A 272 -20.12 6.19 18.54
N LYS A 273 -20.99 6.07 19.55
CA LYS A 273 -22.08 5.06 19.50
C LYS A 273 -23.01 5.34 18.32
N THR A 274 -23.37 4.29 17.58
CA THR A 274 -24.34 4.36 16.48
C THR A 274 -25.77 4.32 17.00
N ASP A 275 -26.00 3.74 18.17
CA ASP A 275 -27.23 3.98 18.90
C ASP A 275 -27.14 5.33 19.64
N ASN A 276 -28.28 6.01 19.81
CA ASN A 276 -28.33 7.32 20.46
C ASN A 276 -28.01 7.26 21.98
N SER A 277 -27.52 6.13 22.49
CA SER A 277 -27.16 5.97 23.89
C SER A 277 -25.83 6.65 24.18
N VAL A 278 -25.62 7.12 25.42
CA VAL A 278 -24.35 7.72 25.86
C VAL A 278 -23.45 6.61 26.43
N PHE A 279 -22.13 6.82 26.41
CA PHE A 279 -21.22 5.97 27.18
C PHE A 279 -21.52 6.12 28.68
N PRO A 280 -21.47 5.04 29.48
CA PRO A 280 -21.66 5.17 30.92
C PRO A 280 -20.61 6.11 31.51
N ILE A 281 -20.98 6.79 32.59
CA ILE A 281 -20.15 7.80 33.25
C ILE A 281 -19.00 7.07 33.97
N THR A 282 -17.88 6.90 33.27
CA THR A 282 -16.61 6.43 33.85
C THR A 282 -15.47 7.18 33.15
N ASP A 283 -14.47 7.59 33.92
CA ASP A 283 -13.31 8.33 33.41
C ASP A 283 -12.22 7.40 32.84
N ASP A 284 -12.40 6.08 33.01
CA ASP A 284 -11.37 5.06 32.77
C ASP A 284 -11.87 3.99 31.78
N TRP A 285 -11.37 4.04 30.54
CA TRP A 285 -11.73 3.10 29.47
C TRP A 285 -10.50 2.39 28.91
N GLN A 286 -10.69 1.14 28.47
CA GLN A 286 -9.74 0.40 27.64
C GLN A 286 -10.39 -0.04 26.33
N ILE A 287 -9.66 0.14 25.23
CA ILE A 287 -10.05 -0.36 23.91
C ILE A 287 -9.13 -1.51 23.56
N LEU A 288 -9.74 -2.66 23.30
CA LEU A 288 -9.09 -3.79 22.66
C LEU A 288 -9.39 -3.74 21.16
N LEU A 289 -8.47 -3.21 20.37
CA LEU A 289 -8.52 -3.28 18.92
C LEU A 289 -7.93 -4.62 18.47
N LYS A 290 -8.73 -5.45 17.80
CA LYS A 290 -8.21 -6.68 17.18
C LYS A 290 -7.20 -6.31 16.10
N LYS A 291 -7.55 -5.32 15.28
CA LYS A 291 -6.72 -4.85 14.18
C LYS A 291 -7.12 -3.44 13.79
N LEU A 292 -6.13 -2.58 13.62
CA LEU A 292 -6.29 -1.26 13.01
C LEU A 292 -5.37 -1.17 11.81
N ILE A 293 -5.91 -0.80 10.64
CA ILE A 293 -5.13 -0.48 9.46
C ILE A 293 -5.45 0.97 9.07
N LEU A 294 -4.43 1.81 9.05
CA LEU A 294 -4.44 3.13 8.45
C LEU A 294 -3.76 3.04 7.09
N THR A 295 -4.41 3.47 6.02
CA THR A 295 -3.82 3.43 4.67
C THR A 295 -4.13 4.69 3.88
N CYS A 296 -3.09 5.32 3.34
CA CYS A 296 -3.17 6.35 2.31
C CYS A 296 -2.64 5.83 0.96
N GLU A 297 -2.60 4.50 0.79
CA GLU A 297 -2.26 3.89 -0.49
C GLU A 297 -3.28 4.33 -1.55
N PRO A 298 -2.83 4.55 -2.80
CA PRO A 298 -3.77 4.83 -3.88
C PRO A 298 -4.73 3.66 -4.06
N ALA A 299 -6.04 3.95 -4.04
CA ALA A 299 -7.09 2.99 -4.40
C ALA A 299 -7.06 2.72 -5.90
#